data_AF-E1QQB0-F1
#
_entry.id   AF-E1QQB0-F1
#
_cell.length_a   1.000
_cell.length_b   1.000
_cell.length_c   1.000
_cell.angle_alpha   90.00
_cell.angle_beta   90.00
_cell.angle_gamma   90.00
#
_symmetry.space_group_name_H-M   'P 1'
#
loop_
_entity.id
_entity.type
_entity.pdbx_description
1 polymer ?
#
loop_
_entity_poly.entity_id
_entity_poly.type
_entity_poly.pdbx_seq_one_letter_code
_entity_poly.pdbx_strand_id
1 'polypeptide(L)'
;MLAYIDYPEWRRLIEDYTTLDNLLMKNMKQALSLIVMVGGGYDESINSVFLRVWNGLTGNEGFIEDVYALAIQYRRGLIKEVDLAGALIDLLSKRSFSLVDLIMMNNYLKLINDINVLDLGLAIFYENPESILAGVREPADLVPNKLVSRELTIDLEARCMVVKRTFSVHLSRQYESNVYVVDWSNPGLIPYSKFVMPRVEGVEVSDPVFSAIARFGVKAVSRVIGKDFILTLPKPMDVKTDTNYCVSNVFVSLPQSMGLSDYLSLVSKLMGMGLNVHKSPFTRVDELIEHCLSSREQEVK
;
A
#
# COMPACT_ATOMS: atom_id res chain seq x y z
N MET A 1 -9.99 -5.63 -12.77
CA MET A 1 -9.36 -5.41 -11.45
C MET A 1 -8.23 -6.42 -11.28
N LEU A 2 -7.19 -6.08 -10.52
CA LEU A 2 -6.22 -7.02 -9.95
C LEU A 2 -6.03 -6.65 -8.48
N ALA A 3 -6.12 -7.64 -7.60
CA ALA A 3 -5.88 -7.48 -6.17
C ALA A 3 -5.24 -8.74 -5.58
N TYR A 4 -4.67 -8.62 -4.39
CA TYR A 4 -4.04 -9.72 -3.68
C TYR A 4 -4.52 -9.75 -2.22
N ILE A 5 -4.84 -10.93 -1.71
CA ILE A 5 -5.09 -11.13 -0.27
C ILE A 5 -3.79 -11.60 0.35
N ASP A 6 -3.19 -10.80 1.22
CA ASP A 6 -2.03 -11.22 2.02
C ASP A 6 -2.44 -11.66 3.44
N TYR A 7 -3.39 -12.58 3.52
CA TYR A 7 -3.81 -13.18 4.77
C TYR A 7 -3.22 -14.59 4.90
N PRO A 8 -2.60 -14.97 6.03
CA PRO A 8 -2.10 -16.33 6.24
C PRO A 8 -3.16 -17.38 5.88
N GLU A 9 -2.77 -18.47 5.19
CA GLU A 9 -3.65 -19.56 4.72
C GLU A 9 -4.64 -19.21 3.59
N TRP A 10 -4.86 -17.93 3.29
CA TRP A 10 -5.84 -17.46 2.31
C TRP A 10 -5.21 -16.63 1.19
N ARG A 11 -3.89 -16.73 1.04
CA ARG A 11 -3.10 -16.01 0.06
C ARG A 11 -3.51 -16.36 -1.37
N ARG A 12 -3.92 -15.34 -2.14
CA ARG A 12 -4.31 -15.52 -3.54
C ARG A 12 -4.40 -14.21 -4.30
N LEU A 13 -4.13 -14.28 -5.60
CA LEU A 13 -4.54 -13.25 -6.56
C LEU A 13 -6.06 -13.27 -6.78
N ILE A 14 -6.65 -12.08 -6.95
CA ILE A 14 -8.05 -11.84 -7.28
C ILE A 14 -8.11 -10.99 -8.55
N GLU A 15 -8.90 -11.43 -9.53
CA GLU A 15 -8.93 -10.83 -10.87
C GLU A 15 -10.28 -10.16 -11.21
N ASP A 16 -11.29 -10.34 -10.36
CA ASP A 16 -12.65 -9.86 -10.63
C ASP A 16 -13.42 -9.57 -9.33
N TYR A 17 -14.40 -8.67 -9.44
CA TYR A 17 -15.16 -8.17 -8.28
C TYR A 17 -16.08 -9.22 -7.68
N THR A 18 -16.59 -10.16 -8.47
CA THR A 18 -17.45 -11.24 -7.99
C THR A 18 -16.67 -12.16 -7.05
N THR A 19 -15.45 -12.53 -7.42
CA THR A 19 -14.55 -13.31 -6.57
C THR A 19 -14.20 -12.55 -5.29
N LEU A 20 -13.92 -11.25 -5.37
CA LEU A 20 -13.66 -10.41 -4.21
C LEU A 20 -14.84 -10.42 -3.24
N ASP A 21 -16.04 -10.11 -3.73
CA ASP A 21 -17.25 -10.02 -2.92
C ASP A 21 -17.54 -11.34 -2.21
N ASN A 22 -17.43 -12.47 -2.92
CA ASN A 22 -17.62 -13.80 -2.35
C ASN A 22 -16.64 -14.10 -1.22
N LEU A 23 -15.36 -13.71 -1.38
CA LEU A 23 -14.35 -13.89 -0.34
C LEU A 23 -14.63 -13.05 0.89
N LEU A 24 -14.93 -11.76 0.69
CA LEU A 24 -15.17 -10.83 1.80
C LEU A 24 -16.45 -11.16 2.56
N MET A 25 -17.51 -11.62 1.87
CA MET A 25 -18.73 -12.11 2.53
C MET A 25 -18.48 -13.39 3.34
N LYS A 26 -17.59 -14.27 2.88
CA LYS A 26 -17.26 -15.51 3.60
C LYS A 26 -16.40 -15.23 4.84
N ASN A 27 -15.45 -14.32 4.73
CA ASN A 27 -14.58 -13.93 5.85
C ASN A 27 -14.15 -12.46 5.72
N MET A 28 -14.88 -11.58 6.41
CA MET A 28 -14.62 -10.14 6.41
C MET A 28 -13.21 -9.76 6.86
N LYS A 29 -12.54 -10.57 7.71
CA LYS A 29 -11.18 -10.28 8.19
C LYS A 29 -10.14 -10.25 7.05
N GLN A 30 -10.41 -10.90 5.92
CA GLN A 30 -9.52 -10.86 4.75
C GLN A 30 -9.39 -9.45 4.15
N ALA A 31 -10.37 -8.56 4.39
CA ALA A 31 -10.31 -7.18 3.93
C ALA A 31 -9.14 -6.39 4.54
N LEU A 32 -8.67 -6.78 5.74
CA LEU A 32 -7.56 -6.12 6.44
C LEU A 32 -6.22 -6.29 5.74
N SER A 33 -6.11 -7.32 4.89
CA SER A 33 -4.91 -7.69 4.13
C SER A 33 -5.14 -7.62 2.61
N LEU A 34 -6.25 -7.02 2.18
CA LEU A 34 -6.53 -6.81 0.77
C LEU A 34 -5.59 -5.72 0.25
N ILE A 35 -4.90 -6.02 -0.84
CA ILE A 35 -4.06 -5.07 -1.56
C ILE A 35 -4.62 -4.93 -2.97
N VAL A 36 -5.22 -3.79 -3.29
CA VAL A 36 -5.79 -3.54 -4.60
C VAL A 36 -4.74 -2.91 -5.51
N MET A 37 -4.22 -3.71 -6.45
CA MET A 37 -3.14 -3.30 -7.36
C MET A 37 -3.68 -2.45 -8.52
N VAL A 38 -4.74 -2.95 -9.16
CA VAL A 38 -5.46 -2.29 -10.25
C VAL A 38 -6.94 -2.32 -9.92
N GLY A 39 -7.52 -1.17 -9.61
CA GLY A 39 -8.93 -1.02 -9.25
C GLY A 39 -9.75 -0.34 -10.34
N GLY A 40 -10.72 0.48 -9.90
CA GLY A 40 -11.58 1.28 -10.75
C GLY A 40 -12.83 0.57 -11.26
N GLY A 41 -14.00 1.18 -11.06
CA GLY A 41 -15.26 0.67 -11.59
C GLY A 41 -16.00 -0.33 -10.69
N TYR A 42 -15.59 -0.46 -9.42
CA TYR A 42 -16.36 -1.20 -8.42
C TYR A 42 -17.75 -0.57 -8.18
N ASP A 43 -18.64 -1.34 -7.54
CA ASP A 43 -20.01 -0.94 -7.19
C ASP A 43 -20.03 0.37 -6.38
N GLU A 44 -20.64 1.42 -6.95
CA GLU A 44 -20.77 2.74 -6.32
C GLU A 44 -21.99 2.86 -5.40
N SER A 45 -22.73 1.77 -5.21
CA SER A 45 -23.81 1.70 -4.23
C SER A 45 -23.26 1.86 -2.81
N ILE A 46 -23.96 2.67 -2.00
CA ILE A 46 -23.72 2.74 -0.55
C ILE A 46 -23.89 1.35 0.12
N ASN A 47 -24.66 0.45 -0.53
CA ASN A 47 -24.89 -0.91 -0.07
C ASN A 47 -23.91 -1.94 -0.67
N SER A 48 -22.83 -1.50 -1.32
CA SER A 48 -21.82 -2.40 -1.87
C SER A 48 -21.26 -3.34 -0.79
N VAL A 49 -20.85 -4.55 -1.21
CA VAL A 49 -20.34 -5.57 -0.28
C VAL A 49 -19.15 -5.04 0.51
N PHE A 50 -18.25 -4.30 -0.13
CA PHE A 50 -17.08 -3.73 0.53
C PHE A 50 -17.45 -2.76 1.67
N LEU A 51 -18.40 -1.85 1.44
CA LEU A 51 -18.84 -0.90 2.48
C LEU A 51 -19.56 -1.60 3.63
N ARG A 52 -20.36 -2.64 3.34
CA ARG A 52 -20.98 -3.47 4.37
C ARG A 52 -19.95 -4.21 5.21
N VAL A 53 -18.90 -4.72 4.59
CA VAL A 53 -17.77 -5.39 5.25
C VAL A 53 -16.99 -4.39 6.12
N TRP A 54 -16.72 -3.20 5.60
CA TRP A 54 -16.07 -2.13 6.38
C TRP A 54 -16.90 -1.74 7.61
N ASN A 55 -18.21 -1.50 7.44
CA ASN A 55 -19.09 -1.20 8.57
C ASN A 55 -19.11 -2.35 9.58
N GLY A 56 -19.16 -3.60 9.12
CA GLY A 56 -19.10 -4.78 9.99
C GLY A 56 -17.80 -4.91 10.80
N LEU A 57 -16.67 -4.43 10.27
CA LEU A 57 -15.37 -4.48 10.95
C LEU A 57 -15.17 -3.36 11.98
N THR A 58 -15.77 -2.18 11.76
CA THR A 58 -15.42 -0.95 12.50
C THR A 58 -16.61 -0.26 13.17
N GLY A 59 -17.83 -0.43 12.64
CA GLY A 59 -19.02 0.30 13.07
C GLY A 59 -18.94 1.83 12.85
N ASN A 60 -17.97 2.32 12.08
CA ASN A 60 -17.69 3.75 11.95
C ASN A 60 -18.49 4.41 10.80
N GLU A 61 -19.82 4.34 10.88
CA GLU A 61 -20.73 4.75 9.79
C GLU A 61 -20.45 6.18 9.29
N GLY A 62 -20.25 7.14 10.20
CA GLY A 62 -20.00 8.53 9.81
C GLY A 62 -18.70 8.72 9.04
N PHE A 63 -17.63 7.99 9.36
CA PHE A 63 -16.38 8.05 8.59
C PHE A 63 -16.55 7.39 7.22
N ILE A 64 -17.25 6.26 7.16
CA ILE A 64 -17.53 5.52 5.93
C ILE A 64 -18.36 6.37 4.96
N GLU A 65 -19.41 7.03 5.44
CA GLU A 65 -20.27 7.92 4.65
C GLU A 65 -19.50 9.13 4.10
N ASP A 66 -18.65 9.75 4.92
CA ASP A 66 -17.80 10.86 4.48
C ASP A 66 -16.85 10.41 3.36
N VAL A 67 -16.17 9.27 3.52
CA VAL A 67 -15.26 8.70 2.50
C VAL A 67 -16.03 8.31 1.24
N TYR A 68 -17.21 7.69 1.38
CA TYR A 68 -18.10 7.37 0.27
C TYR A 68 -18.44 8.62 -0.54
N ALA A 69 -18.91 9.68 0.13
CA ALA A 69 -19.29 10.93 -0.52
C ALA A 69 -18.12 11.53 -1.30
N LEU A 70 -16.92 11.57 -0.71
CA LEU A 70 -15.71 12.06 -1.37
C LEU A 70 -15.33 11.22 -2.59
N ALA A 71 -15.35 9.89 -2.47
CA ALA A 71 -15.03 8.97 -3.55
C ALA A 71 -15.97 9.15 -4.75
N ILE A 72 -17.27 9.30 -4.50
CA ILE A 72 -18.29 9.47 -5.55
C ILE A 72 -18.24 10.86 -6.17
N GLN A 73 -18.03 11.92 -5.37
CA GLN A 73 -17.85 13.27 -5.90
C GLN A 73 -16.65 13.33 -6.85
N TYR A 74 -15.53 12.70 -6.48
CA TYR A 74 -14.36 12.61 -7.34
C TYR A 74 -14.65 11.79 -8.60
N ARG A 75 -15.26 10.59 -8.46
CA ARG A 75 -15.64 9.73 -9.60
C ARG A 75 -16.50 10.46 -10.63
N ARG A 76 -17.43 11.29 -10.16
CA ARG A 76 -18.35 12.09 -10.99
C ARG A 76 -17.73 13.39 -11.51
N GLY A 77 -16.47 13.66 -11.21
CA GLY A 77 -15.75 14.86 -11.64
C GLY A 77 -16.23 16.14 -10.97
N LEU A 78 -16.91 16.05 -9.82
CA LEU A 78 -17.41 17.21 -9.06
C LEU A 78 -16.29 17.89 -8.28
N ILE A 79 -15.25 17.14 -7.90
CA ILE A 79 -14.05 17.63 -7.23
C ILE A 79 -12.81 17.09 -7.95
N LYS A 80 -11.70 17.83 -7.90
CA LYS A 80 -10.42 17.42 -8.49
C LYS A 80 -9.54 16.69 -7.48
N GLU A 81 -8.42 16.12 -7.94
CA GLU A 81 -7.45 15.42 -7.08
C GLU A 81 -6.98 16.29 -5.90
N VAL A 82 -6.72 17.59 -6.13
CA VAL A 82 -6.28 18.53 -5.09
C VAL A 82 -7.36 18.74 -4.02
N ASP A 83 -8.63 18.85 -4.43
CA ASP A 83 -9.76 19.04 -3.52
C ASP A 83 -10.01 17.77 -2.70
N LEU A 84 -9.90 16.59 -3.34
CA LEU A 84 -10.00 15.30 -2.66
C LEU A 84 -8.88 15.13 -1.62
N ALA A 85 -7.63 15.48 -1.97
CA ALA A 85 -6.50 15.44 -1.05
C ALA A 85 -6.75 16.35 0.18
N GLY A 86 -7.19 17.59 -0.06
CA GLY A 86 -7.54 18.53 1.01
C GLY A 86 -8.66 18.01 1.92
N ALA A 87 -9.72 17.48 1.34
CA ALA A 87 -10.85 16.93 2.08
C ALA A 87 -10.46 15.71 2.92
N LEU A 88 -9.60 14.82 2.42
CA LEU A 88 -9.08 13.68 3.18
C LEU A 88 -8.18 14.12 4.33
N ILE A 89 -7.31 15.13 4.13
CA ILE A 89 -6.50 15.71 5.23
C ILE A 89 -7.43 16.23 6.33
N ASP A 90 -8.46 16.99 5.95
CA ASP A 90 -9.44 17.55 6.88
C ASP A 90 -10.22 16.47 7.63
N LEU A 91 -10.65 15.42 6.93
CA LEU A 91 -11.35 14.28 7.50
C LEU A 91 -10.49 13.58 8.56
N LEU A 92 -9.25 13.23 8.21
CA LEU A 92 -8.29 12.57 9.11
C LEU A 92 -7.82 13.49 10.25
N SER A 93 -7.97 14.81 10.09
CA SER A 93 -7.67 15.79 11.14
C SER A 93 -8.82 16.03 12.13
N LYS A 94 -10.04 15.57 11.83
CA LYS A 94 -11.23 15.92 12.62
C LYS A 94 -12.03 14.71 13.11
N ARG A 95 -12.15 13.65 12.30
CA ARG A 95 -12.92 12.45 12.64
C ARG A 95 -12.09 11.47 13.48
N SER A 96 -12.81 10.67 14.27
CA SER A 96 -12.26 9.47 14.90
C SER A 96 -12.20 8.34 13.88
N PHE A 97 -11.11 7.60 13.85
CA PHE A 97 -10.91 6.44 12.99
C PHE A 97 -9.93 5.46 13.63
N SER A 98 -9.98 4.22 13.18
CA SER A 98 -9.04 3.14 13.52
C SER A 98 -8.02 2.92 12.40
N LEU A 99 -7.00 2.09 12.64
CA LEU A 99 -6.10 1.66 11.57
C LEU A 99 -6.86 0.88 10.49
N VAL A 100 -7.87 0.10 10.89
CA VAL A 100 -8.75 -0.63 9.97
C VAL A 100 -9.49 0.33 9.05
N ASP A 101 -10.02 1.43 9.58
CA ASP A 101 -10.68 2.46 8.76
C ASP A 101 -9.75 3.03 7.69
N LEU A 102 -8.48 3.24 8.00
CA LEU A 102 -7.50 3.74 7.02
C LEU A 102 -7.19 2.72 5.92
N ILE A 103 -7.06 1.45 6.28
CA ILE A 103 -6.87 0.34 5.33
C ILE A 103 -8.06 0.27 4.38
N MET A 104 -9.27 0.25 4.97
CA MET A 104 -10.52 0.15 4.20
C MET A 104 -10.75 1.39 3.33
N MET A 105 -10.46 2.59 3.83
CA MET A 105 -10.52 3.83 3.05
C MET A 105 -9.62 3.77 1.81
N ASN A 106 -8.34 3.39 1.97
CA ASN A 106 -7.41 3.31 0.86
C ASN A 106 -7.85 2.30 -0.20
N ASN A 107 -8.25 1.10 0.25
CA ASN A 107 -8.77 0.07 -0.64
C ASN A 107 -10.07 0.50 -1.32
N TYR A 108 -10.98 1.18 -0.60
CA TYR A 108 -12.24 1.65 -1.18
C TYR A 108 -12.00 2.70 -2.27
N LEU A 109 -11.17 3.71 -2.00
CA LEU A 109 -10.76 4.70 -3.00
C LEU A 109 -10.17 4.01 -4.23
N LYS A 110 -9.33 2.99 -4.02
CA LYS A 110 -8.69 2.24 -5.10
C LYS A 110 -9.68 1.41 -5.90
N LEU A 111 -10.61 0.70 -5.24
CA LEU A 111 -11.65 -0.09 -5.90
C LEU A 111 -12.57 0.77 -6.78
N ILE A 112 -12.95 1.96 -6.30
CA ILE A 112 -13.90 2.83 -6.99
C ILE A 112 -13.23 3.66 -8.08
N ASN A 113 -12.10 4.30 -7.77
CA ASN A 113 -11.47 5.34 -8.58
C ASN A 113 -10.09 4.97 -9.14
N ASP A 114 -9.61 3.77 -8.86
CA ASP A 114 -8.24 3.32 -9.14
C ASP A 114 -7.15 4.23 -8.53
N ILE A 115 -7.46 5.01 -7.49
CA ILE A 115 -6.50 5.84 -6.75
C ILE A 115 -6.54 5.55 -5.26
N ASN A 116 -5.45 5.78 -4.55
CA ASN A 116 -5.45 5.89 -3.09
C ASN A 116 -4.74 7.17 -2.63
N VAL A 117 -4.46 7.31 -1.33
CA VAL A 117 -3.80 8.52 -0.80
C VAL A 117 -2.42 8.79 -1.41
N LEU A 118 -1.71 7.74 -1.86
CA LEU A 118 -0.40 7.85 -2.50
C LEU A 118 -0.48 8.63 -3.81
N ASP A 119 -1.49 8.34 -4.63
CA ASP A 119 -1.69 9.03 -5.91
C ASP A 119 -2.03 10.52 -5.73
N LEU A 120 -2.55 10.88 -4.55
CA LEU A 120 -2.88 12.26 -4.17
C LEU A 120 -1.68 13.05 -3.62
N GLY A 121 -0.47 12.47 -3.66
CA GLY A 121 0.75 13.10 -3.13
C GLY A 121 0.83 13.09 -1.60
N LEU A 122 0.06 12.21 -0.95
CA LEU A 122 0.06 12.00 0.49
C LEU A 122 0.63 10.60 0.79
N ALA A 123 1.14 10.39 2.00
CA ALA A 123 1.53 9.07 2.47
C ALA A 123 1.06 8.90 3.91
N ILE A 124 0.50 7.73 4.22
CA ILE A 124 0.14 7.34 5.58
C ILE A 124 1.25 6.44 6.10
N PHE A 125 2.01 6.93 7.07
CA PHE A 125 3.00 6.17 7.79
C PHE A 125 2.43 5.72 9.13
N TYR A 126 2.65 4.47 9.52
CA TYR A 126 2.27 3.98 10.84
C TYR A 126 3.43 3.24 11.50
N GLU A 127 3.49 3.27 12.82
CA GLU A 127 4.55 2.58 13.56
C GLU A 127 4.57 1.11 13.19
N ASN A 128 5.76 0.58 12.86
CA ASN A 128 5.89 -0.81 12.48
C ASN A 128 5.34 -1.73 13.60
N PRO A 129 4.35 -2.59 13.32
CA PRO A 129 3.78 -3.48 14.31
C PRO A 129 4.77 -4.43 14.96
N GLU A 130 5.79 -4.88 14.24
CA GLU A 130 6.81 -5.77 14.79
C GLU A 130 7.64 -5.07 15.87
N SER A 131 8.01 -3.80 15.65
CA SER A 131 8.67 -2.97 16.66
C SER A 131 7.80 -2.80 17.90
N ILE A 132 6.50 -2.53 17.72
CA ILE A 132 5.55 -2.35 18.83
C ILE A 132 5.34 -3.65 19.62
N LEU A 133 5.26 -4.78 18.93
CA LEU A 133 5.19 -6.11 19.55
C LEU A 133 6.46 -6.44 20.34
N ALA A 134 7.62 -5.99 19.86
CA ALA A 134 8.90 -6.08 20.56
C ALA A 134 9.06 -5.05 21.70
N GLY A 135 8.06 -4.20 21.95
CA GLY A 135 8.10 -3.19 23.02
C GLY A 135 8.91 -1.93 22.67
N VAL A 136 9.18 -1.70 21.39
CA VAL A 136 9.95 -0.56 20.88
C VAL A 136 9.01 0.44 20.20
N ARG A 137 9.15 1.73 20.54
CA ARG A 137 8.49 2.83 19.83
C ARG A 137 9.41 3.40 18.76
N GLU A 138 8.87 3.58 17.56
CA GLU A 138 9.60 4.20 16.46
C GLU A 138 9.48 5.73 16.57
N PRO A 139 10.61 6.47 16.58
CA PRO A 139 10.56 7.89 16.85
C PRO A 139 9.97 8.63 15.65
N ALA A 140 9.14 9.62 15.94
CA ALA A 140 8.36 10.29 14.91
C ALA A 140 9.25 11.15 13.98
N ASP A 141 10.45 11.57 14.40
CA ASP A 141 11.39 12.37 13.61
C ASP A 141 11.86 11.67 12.32
N LEU A 142 11.72 10.34 12.22
CA LEU A 142 11.94 9.58 11.00
C LEU A 142 10.92 9.89 9.89
N VAL A 143 9.71 10.30 10.27
CA VAL A 143 8.62 10.50 9.31
C VAL A 143 8.74 11.89 8.68
N PRO A 144 8.96 11.98 7.35
CA PRO A 144 9.17 13.26 6.69
C PRO A 144 7.85 14.03 6.51
N ASN A 145 7.92 15.36 6.40
CA ASN A 145 6.83 16.22 5.90
C ASN A 145 5.44 15.97 6.52
N LYS A 146 5.37 15.77 7.84
CA LYS A 146 4.12 15.48 8.55
C LYS A 146 3.10 16.61 8.43
N LEU A 147 1.87 16.25 8.11
CA LEU A 147 0.70 17.13 8.10
C LEU A 147 -0.20 16.86 9.31
N VAL A 148 -0.46 15.59 9.60
CA VAL A 148 -1.32 15.14 10.69
C VAL A 148 -0.61 14.05 11.47
N SER A 149 -0.73 14.06 12.79
CA SER A 149 -0.24 12.99 13.67
C SER A 149 -1.34 12.58 14.64
N ARG A 150 -1.55 11.28 14.76
CA ARG A 150 -2.54 10.66 15.65
C ARG A 150 -1.91 9.48 16.37
N GLU A 151 -2.43 9.19 17.56
CA GLU A 151 -2.21 7.92 18.23
C GLU A 151 -3.49 7.09 18.12
N LEU A 152 -3.39 5.89 17.57
CA LEU A 152 -4.50 4.96 17.41
C LEU A 152 -4.26 3.74 18.29
N THR A 153 -5.26 3.35 19.08
CA THR A 153 -5.19 2.12 19.87
C THR A 153 -5.78 0.97 19.07
N ILE A 154 -5.05 -0.14 18.99
CA ILE A 154 -5.45 -1.39 18.36
C ILE A 154 -5.45 -2.49 19.40
N ASP A 155 -6.51 -3.28 19.39
CA ASP A 155 -6.62 -4.54 20.11
C ASP A 155 -5.90 -5.62 19.29
N LEU A 156 -4.68 -5.99 19.71
CA LEU A 156 -3.96 -7.10 19.10
C LEU A 156 -4.35 -8.40 19.81
N GLU A 157 -4.99 -9.31 19.07
CA GLU A 157 -5.28 -10.66 19.54
C GLU A 157 -3.98 -11.50 19.52
N ALA A 158 -3.48 -11.86 20.70
CA ALA A 158 -2.33 -12.76 20.83
C ALA A 158 -2.69 -13.90 21.78
N ARG A 159 -2.78 -15.13 21.26
CA ARG A 159 -2.90 -16.40 22.03
C ARG A 159 -3.89 -16.30 23.22
N CYS A 160 -5.13 -15.92 22.93
CA CYS A 160 -6.25 -15.77 23.89
C CYS A 160 -6.20 -14.54 24.83
N MET A 161 -5.27 -13.59 24.62
CA MET A 161 -5.26 -12.29 25.29
C MET A 161 -5.44 -11.17 24.26
N VAL A 162 -6.27 -10.18 24.60
CA VAL A 162 -6.36 -8.92 23.85
C VAL A 162 -5.38 -7.94 24.46
N VAL A 163 -4.38 -7.57 23.67
CA VAL A 163 -3.34 -6.64 24.09
C VAL A 163 -3.58 -5.31 23.39
N LYS A 164 -3.98 -4.29 24.16
CA LYS A 164 -4.07 -2.92 23.67
C LYS A 164 -2.68 -2.38 23.39
N ARG A 165 -2.46 -1.97 22.15
CA ARG A 165 -1.25 -1.30 21.69
C ARG A 165 -1.62 0.02 21.03
N THR A 166 -0.87 1.05 21.33
CA THR A 166 -1.03 2.37 20.73
C THR A 166 0.03 2.55 19.66
N PHE A 167 -0.41 2.95 18.48
CA PHE A 167 0.40 3.17 17.29
C PHE A 167 0.37 4.63 16.93
N SER A 168 1.54 5.22 16.65
CA SER A 168 1.57 6.52 15.97
C SER A 168 1.23 6.34 14.50
N VAL A 169 0.34 7.17 13.99
CA VAL A 169 -0.03 7.26 12.58
C VAL A 169 0.15 8.69 12.12
N HIS A 170 0.84 8.85 10.99
CA HIS A 170 1.22 10.12 10.42
C HIS A 170 0.75 10.22 8.98
N LEU A 171 -0.05 11.24 8.68
CA LEU A 171 -0.30 11.65 7.30
C LEU A 171 0.77 12.67 6.91
N SER A 172 1.46 12.42 5.81
CA SER A 172 2.60 13.22 5.37
C SER A 172 2.47 13.60 3.90
N ARG A 173 3.06 14.74 3.54
CA ARG A 173 3.19 15.15 2.13
C ARG A 173 4.38 14.46 1.51
N GLN A 174 4.20 13.90 0.32
CA GLN A 174 5.30 13.25 -0.39
C GLN A 174 6.27 14.26 -1.00
N TYR A 175 7.49 13.80 -1.28
CA TYR A 175 8.49 14.56 -2.02
C TYR A 175 8.08 14.76 -3.49
N GLU A 176 8.60 15.84 -4.09
CA GLU A 176 8.57 15.98 -5.54
C GLU A 176 9.76 15.20 -6.13
N SER A 177 9.45 14.19 -6.93
CA SER A 177 10.45 13.31 -7.54
C SER A 177 9.96 12.76 -8.87
N ASN A 178 10.90 12.50 -9.78
CA ASN A 178 10.66 11.80 -11.04
C ASN A 178 10.94 10.29 -10.95
N VAL A 179 11.29 9.80 -9.75
CA VAL A 179 11.44 8.39 -9.42
C VAL A 179 10.23 7.95 -8.62
N TYR A 180 9.58 6.88 -9.08
CA TYR A 180 8.31 6.42 -8.56
C TYR A 180 8.40 5.01 -8.01
N VAL A 181 7.80 4.80 -6.83
CA VAL A 181 7.55 3.46 -6.28
C VAL A 181 6.05 3.20 -6.29
N VAL A 182 5.61 2.22 -7.08
CA VAL A 182 4.25 1.70 -6.99
C VAL A 182 4.22 0.72 -5.81
N ASP A 183 3.54 1.12 -4.73
CA ASP A 183 3.38 0.29 -3.54
C ASP A 183 2.20 -0.66 -3.73
N TRP A 184 2.52 -1.89 -4.13
CA TRP A 184 1.61 -3.03 -4.12
C TRP A 184 2.02 -4.04 -3.05
N SER A 185 2.90 -3.69 -2.10
CA SER A 185 3.25 -4.55 -0.97
C SER A 185 2.33 -4.30 0.23
N ASN A 186 1.72 -3.12 0.32
CA ASN A 186 0.88 -2.73 1.44
C ASN A 186 -0.51 -2.22 0.97
N PRO A 187 -1.53 -2.21 1.85
CA PRO A 187 -2.87 -1.70 1.53
C PRO A 187 -2.95 -0.15 1.55
N GLY A 188 -1.89 0.54 1.12
CA GLY A 188 -1.80 2.01 1.12
C GLY A 188 -1.39 2.64 2.45
N LEU A 189 -0.87 1.84 3.39
CA LEU A 189 -0.27 2.30 4.64
C LEU A 189 1.16 1.75 4.72
N ILE A 190 2.12 2.62 4.98
CA ILE A 190 3.54 2.26 4.94
C ILE A 190 4.06 2.16 6.38
N PRO A 191 4.51 0.97 6.84
CA PRO A 191 5.11 0.85 8.15
C PRO A 191 6.44 1.60 8.17
N TYR A 192 6.66 2.45 9.18
CA TYR A 192 7.93 3.15 9.35
C TYR A 192 8.74 2.56 10.49
N SER A 193 10.06 2.54 10.31
CA SER A 193 11.03 2.05 11.30
C SER A 193 12.40 2.72 11.13
N LYS A 194 13.23 2.71 12.17
CA LYS A 194 14.63 3.16 12.05
C LYS A 194 15.38 2.38 10.97
N PHE A 195 15.96 3.11 10.02
CA PHE A 195 16.91 2.55 9.07
C PHE A 195 18.15 2.10 9.83
N VAL A 196 18.50 0.82 9.65
CA VAL A 196 19.78 0.25 10.11
C VAL A 196 19.87 0.04 11.63
N MET A 197 19.19 -0.98 12.17
CA MET A 197 19.83 -1.89 13.14
C MET A 197 19.16 -3.28 13.05
N PRO A 198 19.92 -4.39 13.11
CA PRO A 198 19.32 -5.71 13.30
C PRO A 198 18.74 -5.73 14.71
N ARG A 199 17.42 -5.64 14.83
CA ARG A 199 16.73 -5.64 16.13
C ARG A 199 15.45 -6.44 16.04
N VAL A 200 15.65 -7.76 16.06
CA VAL A 200 15.04 -8.82 16.88
C VAL A 200 15.45 -10.11 16.16
N GLU A 201 16.29 -10.93 16.80
CA GLU A 201 16.68 -12.27 16.28
C GLU A 201 17.23 -12.32 14.83
N GLY A 202 17.79 -11.21 14.32
CA GLY A 202 18.36 -11.15 12.97
C GLY A 202 17.38 -10.86 11.83
N VAL A 203 16.12 -10.51 12.14
CA VAL A 203 15.12 -10.12 11.14
C VAL A 203 15.21 -8.60 10.86
N GLU A 204 15.27 -8.23 9.58
CA GLU A 204 15.20 -6.84 9.13
C GLU A 204 13.75 -6.35 9.21
N VAL A 205 13.49 -5.34 10.05
CA VAL A 205 12.15 -4.79 10.31
C VAL A 205 11.85 -3.57 9.40
N SER A 206 12.74 -3.26 8.45
CA SER A 206 12.60 -2.07 7.60
C SER A 206 11.74 -2.34 6.38
N ASP A 207 10.61 -1.65 6.29
CA ASP A 207 9.78 -1.63 5.08
C ASP A 207 10.58 -1.02 3.91
N PRO A 208 10.74 -1.75 2.79
CA PRO A 208 11.51 -1.27 1.64
C PRO A 208 10.95 0.01 1.01
N VAL A 209 9.63 0.24 1.06
CA VAL A 209 9.00 1.44 0.50
C VAL A 209 9.28 2.63 1.40
N PHE A 210 9.19 2.48 2.72
CA PHE A 210 9.60 3.53 3.66
C PHE A 210 11.07 3.92 3.47
N SER A 211 11.95 2.92 3.36
CA SER A 211 13.38 3.12 3.06
C SER A 211 13.60 3.91 1.78
N ALA A 212 12.91 3.54 0.70
CA ALA A 212 13.06 4.22 -0.57
C ALA A 212 12.65 5.70 -0.48
N ILE A 213 11.52 5.99 0.19
CA ILE A 213 11.03 7.37 0.38
C ILE A 213 12.02 8.18 1.22
N ALA A 214 12.44 7.67 2.36
CA ALA A 214 13.26 8.43 3.29
C ALA A 214 14.71 8.62 2.82
N ARG A 215 15.31 7.61 2.18
CA ARG A 215 16.71 7.66 1.72
C ARG A 215 16.88 8.37 0.39
N PHE A 216 15.97 8.13 -0.56
CA PHE A 216 16.13 8.58 -1.95
C PHE A 216 15.12 9.66 -2.35
N GLY A 217 14.18 10.03 -1.46
CA GLY A 217 13.18 11.05 -1.76
C GLY A 217 12.24 10.65 -2.90
N VAL A 218 12.01 9.34 -3.11
CA VAL A 218 11.10 8.88 -4.17
C VAL A 218 9.65 9.21 -3.87
N LYS A 219 8.83 9.27 -4.93
CA LYS A 219 7.39 9.41 -4.82
C LYS A 219 6.72 8.04 -4.85
N ALA A 220 6.00 7.69 -3.80
CA ALA A 220 5.16 6.49 -3.76
C ALA A 220 3.78 6.76 -4.41
N VAL A 221 3.28 5.79 -5.15
CA VAL A 221 1.99 5.81 -5.85
C VAL A 221 1.34 4.43 -5.76
N SER A 222 0.05 4.31 -6.10
CA SER A 222 -0.62 3.00 -6.15
C SER A 222 -0.91 2.54 -7.58
N ARG A 223 -0.92 3.48 -8.54
CA ARG A 223 -1.04 3.18 -9.96
C ARG A 223 0.32 3.12 -10.62
N VAL A 224 0.42 2.26 -11.62
CA VAL A 224 1.54 2.32 -12.56
C VAL A 224 1.48 3.62 -13.35
N ILE A 225 2.62 4.29 -13.47
CA ILE A 225 2.78 5.49 -14.29
C ILE A 225 3.42 5.07 -15.62
N GLY A 226 2.79 5.46 -16.74
CA GLY A 226 3.28 5.08 -18.07
C GLY A 226 3.04 3.60 -18.40
N LYS A 227 3.87 3.06 -19.31
CA LYS A 227 3.76 1.66 -19.76
C LYS A 227 4.93 0.78 -19.29
N ASP A 228 6.09 1.37 -19.01
CA ASP A 228 7.31 0.66 -18.66
C ASP A 228 7.59 0.75 -17.16
N PHE A 229 7.72 -0.39 -16.48
CA PHE A 229 8.11 -0.42 -15.07
C PHE A 229 8.92 -1.66 -14.71
N ILE A 230 9.65 -1.53 -13.61
CA ILE A 230 10.56 -2.53 -13.07
C ILE A 230 9.89 -3.19 -11.88
N LEU A 231 9.71 -4.51 -11.95
CA LEU A 231 9.00 -5.29 -10.94
C LEU A 231 10.01 -6.01 -10.04
N THR A 232 9.86 -5.88 -8.72
CA THR A 232 10.61 -6.70 -7.76
C THR A 232 10.10 -8.13 -7.76
N LEU A 233 10.94 -9.08 -7.33
CA LEU A 233 10.47 -10.39 -6.92
C LEU A 233 9.80 -10.29 -5.54
N PRO A 234 8.73 -11.05 -5.27
CA PRO A 234 8.18 -11.13 -3.91
C PRO A 234 9.19 -11.68 -2.91
N LYS A 235 9.94 -12.70 -3.33
CA LYS A 235 10.97 -13.39 -2.56
C LYS A 235 11.92 -14.08 -3.54
N PRO A 236 13.07 -14.62 -3.10
CA PRO A 236 13.94 -15.38 -3.98
C PRO A 236 13.16 -16.55 -4.61
N MET A 237 13.08 -16.56 -5.93
CA MET A 237 12.32 -17.54 -6.71
C MET A 237 13.10 -17.90 -7.97
N ASP A 238 12.89 -19.13 -8.45
CA ASP A 238 13.45 -19.58 -9.73
C ASP A 238 12.63 -19.03 -10.90
N VAL A 239 12.84 -17.76 -11.22
CA VAL A 239 12.22 -17.05 -12.35
C VAL A 239 13.31 -16.44 -13.21
N LYS A 240 13.19 -16.59 -14.52
CA LYS A 240 14.03 -15.87 -15.47
C LYS A 240 13.77 -14.36 -15.38
N THR A 241 14.72 -13.63 -14.81
CA THR A 241 14.75 -12.17 -14.76
C THR A 241 15.31 -11.61 -16.07
N ASP A 242 15.04 -10.33 -16.31
CA ASP A 242 15.57 -9.63 -17.48
C ASP A 242 17.02 -9.20 -17.21
N THR A 243 17.86 -9.18 -18.25
CA THR A 243 19.28 -8.77 -18.08
C THR A 243 19.44 -7.26 -18.01
N ASN A 244 18.60 -6.51 -18.74
CA ASN A 244 18.60 -5.03 -18.76
C ASN A 244 17.28 -4.53 -18.17
N TYR A 245 17.11 -4.64 -16.86
CA TYR A 245 15.87 -4.23 -16.18
C TYR A 245 15.86 -2.76 -15.75
N CYS A 246 17.01 -2.09 -15.62
CA CYS A 246 17.11 -0.68 -15.17
C CYS A 246 16.72 0.35 -16.24
N VAL A 247 15.60 0.16 -16.94
CA VAL A 247 15.18 0.95 -18.10
C VAL A 247 14.07 1.98 -17.82
N SER A 248 13.49 1.96 -16.63
CA SER A 248 12.41 2.88 -16.21
C SER A 248 12.74 3.56 -14.87
N ASN A 249 12.00 4.63 -14.55
CA ASN A 249 12.01 5.29 -13.24
C ASN A 249 10.83 4.85 -12.35
N VAL A 250 10.06 3.86 -12.80
CA VAL A 250 8.89 3.33 -12.09
C VAL A 250 9.24 1.94 -11.58
N PHE A 251 9.27 1.79 -10.27
CA PHE A 251 9.62 0.58 -9.57
C PHE A 251 8.38 0.05 -8.84
N VAL A 252 8.08 -1.23 -8.93
CA VAL A 252 6.88 -1.83 -8.31
C VAL A 252 7.32 -2.77 -7.20
N SER A 253 6.87 -2.50 -5.98
CA SER A 253 7.08 -3.38 -4.83
C SER A 253 5.90 -4.34 -4.68
N LEU A 254 6.19 -5.63 -4.46
CA LEU A 254 5.18 -6.68 -4.35
C LEU A 254 5.06 -7.24 -2.91
N PRO A 255 3.92 -7.85 -2.55
CA PRO A 255 3.76 -8.51 -1.26
C PRO A 255 4.76 -9.67 -1.15
N GLN A 256 5.61 -9.68 -0.13
CA GLN A 256 6.70 -10.66 -0.02
C GLN A 256 6.22 -12.11 0.12
N SER A 257 4.98 -12.28 0.55
CA SER A 257 4.35 -13.57 0.75
C SER A 257 3.82 -14.21 -0.55
N MET A 258 3.78 -13.44 -1.66
CA MET A 258 3.23 -13.89 -2.93
C MET A 258 3.92 -15.16 -3.44
N GLY A 259 3.12 -16.10 -3.93
CA GLY A 259 3.59 -17.37 -4.49
C GLY A 259 4.05 -17.22 -5.94
N LEU A 260 4.86 -18.18 -6.40
CA LEU A 260 5.37 -18.19 -7.77
C LEU A 260 4.24 -18.18 -8.81
N SER A 261 3.19 -18.97 -8.59
CA SER A 261 2.04 -19.04 -9.49
C SER A 261 1.29 -17.70 -9.58
N ASP A 262 1.03 -17.06 -8.45
CA ASP A 262 0.36 -15.75 -8.42
C ASP A 262 1.22 -14.68 -9.09
N TYR A 263 2.54 -14.69 -8.83
CA TYR A 263 3.49 -13.78 -9.46
C TYR A 263 3.51 -13.91 -10.98
N LEU A 264 3.63 -15.14 -11.51
CA LEU A 264 3.62 -15.38 -12.95
C LEU A 264 2.27 -15.02 -13.59
N SER A 265 1.17 -15.28 -12.90
CA SER A 265 -0.17 -14.86 -13.34
C SER A 265 -0.25 -13.33 -13.42
N LEU A 266 0.17 -12.63 -12.35
CA LEU A 266 0.21 -11.17 -12.30
C LEU A 266 1.00 -10.59 -13.47
N VAL A 267 2.23 -11.06 -13.70
CA VAL A 267 3.07 -10.61 -14.83
C VAL A 267 2.34 -10.81 -16.16
N SER A 268 1.76 -11.99 -16.38
CA SER A 268 1.04 -12.31 -17.62
C SER A 268 -0.17 -11.39 -17.83
N LYS A 269 -0.90 -11.06 -16.77
CA LYS A 269 -2.04 -10.14 -16.81
C LYS A 269 -1.62 -8.71 -17.10
N LEU A 270 -0.57 -8.22 -16.44
CA LEU A 270 -0.04 -6.88 -16.69
C LEU A 270 0.43 -6.74 -18.14
N MET A 271 1.15 -7.73 -18.67
CA MET A 271 1.52 -7.77 -20.09
C MET A 271 0.31 -7.84 -21.02
N GLY A 272 -0.71 -8.63 -20.66
CA GLY A 272 -1.98 -8.69 -21.39
C GLY A 272 -2.76 -7.36 -21.40
N MET A 273 -2.53 -6.49 -20.41
CA MET A 273 -3.04 -5.12 -20.37
C MET A 273 -2.21 -4.13 -21.21
N GLY A 274 -1.16 -4.60 -21.90
CA GLY A 274 -0.29 -3.78 -22.73
C GLY A 274 0.80 -3.03 -21.96
N LEU A 275 1.14 -3.50 -20.76
CA LEU A 275 2.24 -2.97 -19.94
C LEU A 275 3.55 -3.73 -20.23
N ASN A 276 4.66 -3.00 -20.21
CA ASN A 276 6.01 -3.53 -20.36
C ASN A 276 6.61 -3.77 -18.98
N VAL A 277 6.63 -5.04 -18.58
CA VAL A 277 7.10 -5.48 -17.26
C VAL A 277 8.55 -5.97 -17.35
N HIS A 278 9.46 -5.28 -16.65
CA HIS A 278 10.86 -5.69 -16.53
C HIS A 278 11.08 -6.36 -15.18
N LYS A 279 11.35 -7.66 -15.17
CA LYS A 279 11.54 -8.46 -13.97
C LYS A 279 12.96 -8.29 -13.46
N SER A 280 13.11 -7.69 -12.29
CA SER A 280 14.40 -7.56 -11.61
C SER A 280 14.73 -8.81 -10.76
N PRO A 281 16.00 -9.05 -10.41
CA PRO A 281 16.39 -10.08 -9.44
C PRO A 281 16.22 -9.64 -7.99
N PHE A 282 15.88 -8.37 -7.73
CA PHE A 282 15.79 -7.81 -6.39
C PHE A 282 14.43 -8.11 -5.77
N THR A 283 14.42 -8.37 -4.47
CA THR A 283 13.19 -8.51 -3.69
C THR A 283 12.80 -7.22 -2.99
N ARG A 284 13.80 -6.41 -2.62
CA ARG A 284 13.61 -5.13 -1.95
C ARG A 284 13.68 -3.98 -2.97
N VAL A 285 12.73 -3.06 -2.91
CA VAL A 285 12.63 -1.95 -3.88
C VAL A 285 13.66 -0.85 -3.63
N ASP A 286 14.06 -0.62 -2.39
CA ASP A 286 15.12 0.34 -2.03
C ASP A 286 16.48 -0.09 -2.59
N GLU A 287 16.84 -1.37 -2.46
CA GLU A 287 18.06 -1.93 -3.06
C GLU A 287 18.05 -1.86 -4.59
N LEU A 288 16.90 -2.17 -5.19
CA LEU A 288 16.71 -2.09 -6.64
C LEU A 288 16.92 -0.65 -7.16
N ILE A 289 16.36 0.33 -6.45
CA ILE A 289 16.53 1.75 -6.79
C ILE A 289 18.00 2.14 -6.67
N GLU A 290 18.65 1.81 -5.56
CA GLU A 290 20.07 2.10 -5.33
C GLU A 290 20.95 1.52 -6.46
N HIS A 291 20.67 0.27 -6.86
CA HIS A 291 21.36 -0.36 -7.98
C HIS A 291 21.12 0.37 -9.30
N CYS A 292 19.86 0.61 -9.68
CA CYS A 292 19.56 1.22 -10.98
C CYS A 292 20.03 2.68 -11.08
N LEU A 293 20.02 3.44 -9.99
CA LEU A 293 20.55 4.81 -9.97
C LEU A 293 22.08 4.81 -10.11
N SER A 294 22.78 3.96 -9.36
CA SER A 294 24.25 3.88 -9.43
C SER A 294 24.77 3.40 -10.78
N SER A 295 24.10 2.44 -11.43
CA SER A 295 24.48 1.99 -12.78
C SER A 295 24.40 3.09 -13.82
N ARG A 296 23.39 3.96 -13.74
CA ARG A 296 23.20 5.07 -14.70
C ARG A 296 24.23 6.17 -14.53
N GLU A 297 24.68 6.45 -13.31
CA GLU A 297 25.76 7.41 -13.08
C GLU A 297 27.10 6.95 -13.68
N GLN A 298 27.31 5.65 -13.83
CA GLN A 298 28.50 5.08 -14.45
C GLN A 298 28.49 5.16 -15.98
N GLU A 299 27.32 5.13 -16.62
CA GLU A 299 27.18 5.25 -18.09
C GLU A 299 27.36 6.69 -18.59
N VAL A 300 27.23 7.69 -17.71
CA VAL A 300 27.35 9.13 -18.03
C VAL A 300 28.78 9.65 -17.86
N LYS A 301 29.69 8.86 -17.28
CA LYS A 301 31.11 9.19 -17.09
C LYS A 301 32.00 8.56 -18.15
#